data_AF-A0A415MF17-F1
#
_entry.id   AF-A0A415MF17-F1
#
_cell.length_a   1.000
_cell.length_b   1.000
_cell.length_c   1.000
_cell.angle_alpha   90.00
_cell.angle_beta   90.00
_cell.angle_gamma   90.00
#
_symmetry.space_group_name_H-M   'P 1'
#
loop_
_entity.id
_entity.type
_entity.pdbx_description
1 polymer ?
#
loop_
_entity_poly.entity_id
_entity_poly.type
_entity_poly.pdbx_seq_one_letter_code
_entity_poly.pdbx_strand_id
1 'polypeptide(L)'
;MITIDTIIINDIHELADWANSMYHNVVSYDNLNSIAIVAKYYEAKTLIETLIAERGFEISSIKELGDSNVNGYTDEYIITLFVGEIGCEPAKDNNGYKDICGEAVYVLENCNSKIMSHVYGENIFEVYIDNIKDTDDDYDGDCENCDCCGNDTYYFDVKSGTYEINGKKVSKKELLDYLGEKIDEMSEWNKSFSSILSEYEAIHNSIKRIYKLDDLLRF
;
A
#
# COMPACT_ATOMS: atom_id res chain seq x y z
N MET A 1 -3.33 9.99 20.83
CA MET A 1 -2.70 8.67 20.69
C MET A 1 -2.78 8.38 19.22
N ILE A 2 -1.63 8.30 18.55
CA ILE A 2 -1.60 7.95 17.13
C ILE A 2 -1.87 6.45 17.06
N THR A 3 -2.88 6.07 16.28
CA THR A 3 -3.15 4.65 15.99
C THR A 3 -2.40 4.32 14.71
N ILE A 4 -1.64 3.23 14.74
CA ILE A 4 -0.96 2.68 13.56
C ILE A 4 -1.65 1.36 13.30
N ASP A 5 -2.23 1.24 12.11
CA ASP A 5 -2.90 0.02 11.68
C ASP A 5 -1.91 -0.84 10.88
N THR A 6 -2.08 -2.16 10.94
CA THR A 6 -1.25 -3.09 10.17
C THR A 6 -2.06 -3.62 8.99
N ILE A 7 -1.46 -3.58 7.80
CA ILE A 7 -2.01 -4.17 6.58
C ILE A 7 -1.08 -5.28 6.11
N ILE A 8 -1.66 -6.42 5.78
CA ILE A 8 -0.96 -7.55 5.15
C ILE A 8 -1.43 -7.63 3.71
N ILE A 9 -0.49 -7.64 2.78
CA ILE A 9 -0.74 -7.71 1.33
C ILE A 9 0.10 -8.82 0.71
N ASN A 10 -0.33 -9.34 -0.44
CA ASN A 10 0.39 -10.41 -1.14
C ASN A 10 1.62 -9.88 -1.89
N ASP A 11 1.49 -8.72 -2.55
CA ASP A 11 2.55 -8.13 -3.36
C ASP A 11 2.39 -6.60 -3.54
N ILE A 12 3.33 -5.99 -4.27
CA ILE A 12 3.33 -4.55 -4.56
C ILE A 12 2.17 -4.12 -5.47
N HIS A 13 1.59 -5.01 -6.29
CA HIS A 13 0.41 -4.67 -7.09
C HIS A 13 -0.80 -4.47 -6.18
N GLU A 14 -0.96 -5.32 -5.17
CA GLU A 14 -1.96 -5.11 -4.14
C GLU A 14 -1.71 -3.81 -3.37
N LEU A 15 -0.47 -3.47 -3.03
CA LEU A 15 -0.19 -2.14 -2.43
C LEU A 15 -0.65 -0.99 -3.35
N ALA A 16 -0.42 -1.10 -4.66
CA ALA A 16 -0.85 -0.10 -5.62
C ALA A 16 -2.38 0.02 -5.65
N ASP A 17 -3.12 -1.09 -5.51
CA ASP A 17 -4.57 -1.11 -5.37
C ASP A 17 -5.07 -0.34 -4.15
N TRP A 18 -4.49 -0.64 -2.99
CA TRP A 18 -4.81 0.00 -1.72
C TRP A 18 -4.49 1.51 -1.76
N ALA A 19 -3.28 1.86 -2.20
CA ALA A 19 -2.84 3.24 -2.33
C ALA A 19 -3.71 4.04 -3.31
N ASN A 20 -4.03 3.48 -4.48
CA ASN A 20 -4.90 4.11 -5.47
C ASN A 20 -6.31 4.35 -4.91
N SER A 21 -6.89 3.36 -4.24
CA SER A 21 -8.22 3.46 -3.65
C SER A 21 -8.25 4.52 -2.53
N MET A 22 -7.25 4.52 -1.66
CA MET A 22 -7.11 5.51 -0.60
C MET A 22 -6.90 6.92 -1.17
N TYR A 23 -6.06 7.08 -2.19
CA TYR A 23 -5.86 8.34 -2.87
C TYR A 23 -7.19 8.92 -3.41
N HIS A 24 -7.96 8.12 -4.14
CA HIS A 24 -9.28 8.55 -4.64
C HIS A 24 -10.27 8.88 -3.53
N ASN A 25 -10.21 8.14 -2.42
CA ASN A 25 -11.02 8.43 -1.24
C ASN A 25 -10.67 9.81 -0.66
N VAL A 26 -9.39 10.07 -0.37
CA VAL A 26 -8.98 11.34 0.26
C VAL A 26 -9.21 12.54 -0.66
N VAL A 27 -8.97 12.41 -1.97
CA VAL A 27 -9.18 13.53 -2.92
C VAL A 27 -10.65 13.81 -3.22
N SER A 28 -11.55 12.86 -2.93
CA SER A 28 -12.99 13.10 -3.02
C SER A 28 -13.49 14.11 -1.98
N TYR A 29 -12.77 14.25 -0.85
CA TYR A 29 -13.04 15.25 0.18
C TYR A 29 -12.40 16.60 -0.14
N ASP A 30 -11.13 16.61 -0.55
CA ASP A 30 -10.39 17.79 -0.99
C ASP A 30 -9.38 17.40 -2.07
N ASN A 31 -9.44 18.04 -3.23
CA ASN A 31 -8.58 17.73 -4.37
C ASN A 31 -7.10 18.09 -4.18
N LEU A 32 -6.76 18.76 -3.07
CA LEU A 32 -5.39 19.04 -2.63
C LEU A 32 -4.88 18.03 -1.59
N ASN A 33 -5.65 16.99 -1.28
CA ASN A 33 -5.16 15.90 -0.44
C ASN A 33 -4.13 15.04 -1.19
N SER A 34 -3.30 14.37 -0.41
CA SER A 34 -2.20 13.54 -0.83
C SER A 34 -2.08 12.29 0.04
N ILE A 35 -1.42 11.27 -0.48
CA ILE A 35 -0.97 10.15 0.34
C ILE A 35 0.52 9.97 0.16
N ALA A 36 1.16 9.38 1.18
CA ALA A 36 2.57 9.04 1.14
C ALA A 36 2.77 7.53 1.32
N ILE A 37 3.72 6.97 0.59
CA ILE A 37 4.19 5.59 0.74
C ILE A 37 5.69 5.63 0.96
N VAL A 38 6.17 4.91 1.96
CA VAL A 38 7.59 4.76 2.26
C VAL A 38 8.01 3.34 1.93
N ALA A 39 8.97 3.21 1.03
CA ALA A 39 9.46 1.92 0.56
C ALA A 39 10.96 1.97 0.23
N LYS A 40 11.63 0.81 0.27
CA LYS A 40 12.99 0.67 -0.28
C LYS A 40 12.99 0.63 -1.80
N TYR A 41 14.17 0.75 -2.39
CA TYR A 41 14.34 0.95 -3.83
C TYR A 41 13.53 -0.02 -4.72
N TYR A 42 13.58 -1.33 -4.48
CA TYR A 42 12.93 -2.30 -5.37
C TYR A 42 11.41 -2.23 -5.29
N GLU A 43 10.88 -2.05 -4.09
CA GLU A 43 9.45 -1.90 -3.83
C GLU A 43 8.96 -0.54 -4.35
N ALA A 44 9.70 0.54 -4.10
CA ALA A 44 9.41 1.89 -4.62
C ALA A 44 9.38 1.90 -6.15
N LYS A 45 10.40 1.32 -6.79
CA LYS A 45 10.49 1.20 -8.25
C LYS A 45 9.28 0.44 -8.81
N THR A 46 9.01 -0.75 -8.28
CA THR A 46 7.90 -1.60 -8.73
C THR A 46 6.56 -0.89 -8.54
N LEU A 47 6.36 -0.24 -7.38
CA LEU A 47 5.14 0.51 -7.08
C LEU A 47 4.91 1.65 -8.07
N ILE A 48 5.95 2.44 -8.36
CA ILE A 48 5.87 3.54 -9.32
C ILE A 48 5.56 3.02 -10.73
N GLU A 49 6.24 1.96 -11.17
CA GLU A 49 5.99 1.31 -12.47
C GLU A 49 4.52 0.85 -12.57
N THR A 50 3.99 0.19 -11.54
CA THR A 50 2.60 -0.27 -11.48
C THR A 50 1.59 0.87 -11.48
N LEU A 51 1.80 1.91 -10.67
CA LEU A 51 0.89 3.06 -10.60
C LEU A 51 0.81 3.81 -11.93
N ILE A 52 1.91 3.93 -12.66
CA ILE A 52 1.92 4.54 -14.00
C ILE A 52 1.21 3.63 -15.00
N ALA A 53 1.63 2.36 -15.09
CA ALA A 53 1.19 1.44 -16.13
C ALA A 53 -0.28 1.02 -16.00
N GLU A 54 -0.77 0.83 -14.77
CA GLU A 54 -2.07 0.22 -14.51
C GLU A 54 -3.10 1.22 -13.94
N ARG A 55 -2.65 2.30 -13.29
CA ARG A 55 -3.55 3.29 -12.65
C ARG A 55 -3.55 4.66 -13.32
N GLY A 56 -2.65 4.89 -14.27
CA GLY A 56 -2.66 6.10 -15.09
C GLY A 56 -2.19 7.36 -14.36
N PHE A 57 -1.41 7.21 -13.29
CA PHE A 57 -0.73 8.35 -12.67
C PHE A 57 0.38 8.86 -13.60
N GLU A 58 0.54 10.18 -13.64
CA GLU A 58 1.67 10.83 -14.32
C GLU A 58 2.83 11.03 -13.34
N ILE A 59 4.01 11.38 -13.85
CA ILE A 59 5.17 11.70 -13.00
C ILE A 59 5.21 13.21 -12.80
N SER A 60 5.19 13.66 -11.54
CA SER A 60 5.50 15.06 -11.20
C SER A 60 7.02 15.27 -11.12
N SER A 61 7.68 14.41 -10.34
CA SER A 61 9.11 14.51 -10.06
C SER A 61 9.66 13.20 -9.51
N ILE A 62 10.83 12.78 -10.00
CA ILE A 62 11.59 11.66 -9.44
C ILE A 62 12.98 12.18 -9.12
N LYS A 63 13.31 12.27 -7.83
CA LYS A 63 14.61 12.70 -7.35
C LYS A 63 15.43 11.48 -6.93
N GLU A 64 16.56 11.26 -7.61
CA GLU A 64 17.62 10.35 -7.19
C GLU A 64 17.21 8.87 -6.98
N LEU A 65 16.04 8.45 -7.45
CA LEU A 65 15.61 7.05 -7.43
C LEU A 65 16.60 6.19 -8.23
N GLY A 66 17.29 5.30 -7.54
CA GLY A 66 18.29 4.44 -8.15
C GLY A 66 18.71 3.30 -7.24
N ASP A 67 19.20 2.23 -7.87
CA ASP A 67 19.79 1.10 -7.16
C ASP A 67 20.99 1.59 -6.34
N SER A 68 21.19 1.03 -5.16
CA SER A 68 22.30 1.39 -4.29
C SER A 68 23.68 1.24 -4.95
N ASN A 69 23.84 0.35 -5.93
CA ASN A 69 25.07 0.22 -6.71
C ASN A 69 25.29 1.39 -7.69
N VAL A 70 24.26 2.16 -7.99
CA VAL A 70 24.27 3.31 -8.90
C VAL A 70 24.49 4.62 -8.14
N ASN A 71 23.74 4.85 -7.07
CA ASN A 71 23.75 6.13 -6.34
C ASN A 71 24.34 6.04 -4.92
N GLY A 72 24.63 4.84 -4.40
CA GLY A 72 25.14 4.62 -3.05
C GLY A 72 24.09 4.76 -1.94
N TYR A 73 22.82 4.98 -2.27
CA TYR A 73 21.74 5.21 -1.32
C TYR A 73 21.02 3.88 -0.99
N THR A 74 20.93 3.54 0.29
CA THR A 74 20.37 2.27 0.79
C THR A 74 19.19 2.44 1.73
N ASP A 75 18.89 3.68 2.12
CA ASP A 75 17.73 4.00 2.97
C ASP A 75 16.44 4.02 2.08
N GLU A 76 15.33 4.49 2.64
CA GLU A 76 14.01 4.45 2.03
C GLU A 76 13.74 5.64 1.10
N TYR A 77 12.73 5.51 0.25
CA TYR A 77 12.17 6.57 -0.58
C TYR A 77 10.75 6.90 -0.11
N ILE A 78 10.39 8.17 -0.22
CA ILE A 78 9.02 8.66 -0.07
C ILE A 78 8.43 8.75 -1.47
N ILE A 79 7.31 8.09 -1.69
CA ILE A 79 6.47 8.19 -2.87
C ILE A 79 5.22 8.97 -2.47
N THR A 80 4.91 10.05 -3.15
CA THR A 80 3.74 10.90 -2.87
C THR A 80 2.80 10.84 -4.06
N LEU A 81 1.52 10.57 -3.80
CA LEU A 81 0.46 10.72 -4.80
C LEU A 81 -0.27 12.03 -4.53
N PHE A 82 -0.23 12.95 -5.49
CA PHE A 82 -0.82 14.28 -5.36
C PHE A 82 -1.26 14.81 -6.72
N VAL A 83 -2.51 15.26 -6.83
CA VAL A 83 -3.12 15.80 -8.07
C VAL A 83 -2.98 14.86 -9.28
N GLY A 84 -3.04 13.55 -9.03
CA GLY A 84 -2.95 12.50 -10.06
C GLY A 84 -1.52 12.27 -10.55
N GLU A 85 -0.54 12.83 -9.86
CA GLU A 85 0.87 12.71 -10.20
C GLU A 85 1.67 12.04 -9.07
N ILE A 86 2.79 11.43 -9.45
CA ILE A 86 3.73 10.75 -8.56
C ILE A 86 4.95 11.65 -8.35
N GLY A 87 5.18 12.01 -7.08
CA GLY A 87 6.47 12.47 -6.58
C GLY A 87 7.26 11.31 -5.97
N CYS A 88 8.58 11.27 -6.17
CA CYS A 88 9.46 10.35 -5.45
C CYS A 88 10.76 11.03 -5.05
N GLU A 89 11.17 10.87 -3.80
CA GLU A 89 12.45 11.37 -3.31
C GLU A 89 13.04 10.52 -2.18
N PRO A 90 14.36 10.64 -1.90
CA PRO A 90 14.97 9.97 -0.75
C PRO A 90 14.31 10.41 0.55
N ALA A 91 13.95 9.47 1.42
CA ALA A 91 13.37 9.74 2.73
C ALA A 91 14.38 10.38 3.70
N LYS A 92 15.67 10.21 3.43
CA LYS A 92 16.76 10.67 4.29
C LYS A 92 17.83 11.38 3.49
N ASP A 93 18.34 12.46 4.06
CA ASP A 93 19.51 13.17 3.55
C ASP A 93 20.56 13.37 4.67
N ASN A 94 21.55 14.22 4.42
CA ASN A 94 22.62 14.52 5.38
C ASN A 94 22.11 15.11 6.70
N ASN A 95 20.89 15.65 6.73
CA ASN A 95 20.25 16.22 7.92
C ASN A 95 19.37 15.19 8.66
N GLY A 96 19.25 13.96 8.17
CA GLY A 96 18.42 12.91 8.75
C GLY A 96 17.16 12.63 7.93
N TYR A 97 16.18 11.98 8.56
CA TYR A 97 14.89 11.70 7.93
C TYR A 97 14.09 12.99 7.75
N LYS A 98 13.41 13.09 6.61
CA LYS A 98 12.43 14.13 6.33
C LYS A 98 11.13 13.82 7.05
N ASP A 99 10.39 14.87 7.37
CA ASP A 99 9.03 14.74 7.87
C ASP A 99 8.09 14.33 6.73
N ILE A 100 7.27 13.32 7.01
CA ILE A 100 6.37 12.67 6.05
C ILE A 100 4.95 12.94 6.51
N CYS A 101 4.20 13.63 5.68
CA CYS A 101 2.81 13.99 5.93
C CYS A 101 1.95 13.56 4.75
N GLY A 102 0.70 13.21 5.05
CA GLY A 102 -0.36 12.94 4.09
C GLY A 102 -1.63 12.57 4.82
N GLU A 103 -2.76 12.58 4.11
CA GLU A 103 -4.04 12.14 4.65
C GLU A 103 -4.03 10.64 4.97
N ALA A 104 -3.18 9.89 4.27
CA ALA A 104 -2.77 8.54 4.63
C ALA A 104 -1.28 8.34 4.37
N VAL A 105 -0.61 7.58 5.26
CA VAL A 105 0.79 7.20 5.10
C VAL A 105 0.96 5.69 5.23
N TYR A 106 1.57 5.06 4.23
CA TYR A 106 1.93 3.64 4.23
C TYR A 106 3.44 3.50 4.43
N VAL A 107 3.87 2.63 5.35
CA VAL A 107 5.29 2.36 5.59
C VAL A 107 5.52 0.86 5.51
N LEU A 108 6.36 0.41 4.57
CA LEU A 108 6.68 -1.01 4.44
C LEU A 108 7.50 -1.49 5.65
N GLU A 109 7.24 -2.71 6.12
CA GLU A 109 7.88 -3.31 7.30
C GLU A 109 9.42 -3.34 7.22
N ASN A 110 9.96 -3.42 6.00
CA ASN A 110 11.40 -3.51 5.78
C ASN A 110 12.12 -2.15 5.85
N CYS A 111 11.38 -1.07 6.10
CA CYS A 111 11.88 0.27 6.35
C CYS A 111 12.48 0.38 7.76
N ASN A 112 13.42 1.29 7.93
CA ASN A 112 14.03 1.57 9.21
C ASN A 112 13.01 2.16 10.18
N SER A 113 12.80 1.51 11.33
CA SER A 113 11.81 1.94 12.33
C SER A 113 11.99 3.36 12.86
N LYS A 114 13.18 3.97 12.72
CA LYS A 114 13.41 5.39 13.05
C LYS A 114 12.53 6.33 12.21
N ILE A 115 12.15 5.93 11.01
CA ILE A 115 11.30 6.76 10.14
C ILE A 115 9.94 7.04 10.76
N MET A 116 9.43 6.14 11.61
CA MET A 116 8.13 6.31 12.27
C MET A 116 8.06 7.56 13.16
N SER A 117 9.20 8.05 13.66
CA SER A 117 9.25 9.30 14.43
C SER A 117 9.09 10.57 13.58
N HIS A 118 9.13 10.42 12.26
CA HIS A 118 8.98 11.45 11.24
C HIS A 118 7.69 11.31 10.42
N VAL A 119 6.84 10.33 10.73
CA VAL A 119 5.54 10.15 10.08
C VAL A 119 4.47 10.86 10.88
N TYR A 120 3.74 11.75 10.23
CA TYR A 120 2.67 12.54 10.82
C TYR A 120 1.38 12.40 10.00
N GLY A 121 0.29 12.05 10.66
CA GLY A 121 -1.01 11.87 10.04
C GLY A 121 -2.00 11.20 10.98
N GLU A 122 -3.26 11.13 10.56
CA GLU A 122 -4.31 10.40 11.29
C GLU A 122 -4.39 8.94 10.84
N ASN A 123 -4.16 8.66 9.57
CA ASN A 123 -4.19 7.31 8.99
C ASN A 123 -2.76 6.87 8.66
N ILE A 124 -2.18 6.04 9.53
CA ILE A 124 -0.83 5.51 9.35
C ILE A 124 -0.90 3.99 9.32
N PHE A 125 -0.33 3.40 8.28
CA PHE A 125 -0.36 1.97 8.02
C PHE A 125 1.06 1.41 7.95
N GLU A 126 1.33 0.37 8.74
CA GLU A 126 2.49 -0.48 8.54
C GLU A 126 2.12 -1.63 7.60
N VAL A 127 2.89 -1.82 6.53
CA VAL A 127 2.57 -2.75 5.44
C VAL A 127 3.53 -3.92 5.43
N TYR A 128 2.97 -5.12 5.54
CA TYR A 128 3.69 -6.39 5.50
C TYR A 128 3.38 -7.07 4.16
N ILE A 129 4.42 -7.52 3.45
CA ILE A 129 4.25 -8.25 2.19
C ILE A 129 4.43 -9.74 2.46
N ASP A 130 3.32 -10.45 2.56
CA ASP A 130 3.32 -11.89 2.81
C ASP A 130 3.41 -12.64 1.48
N ASN A 131 4.65 -12.96 1.09
CA ASN A 131 4.96 -13.70 -0.14
C ASN A 131 4.60 -15.20 -0.04
N ILE A 132 3.45 -15.57 0.55
CA ILE A 132 2.93 -16.94 0.46
C ILE A 132 2.55 -17.17 -0.99
N LYS A 133 3.55 -17.56 -1.79
CA LYS A 133 3.33 -18.39 -2.94
C LYS A 133 2.66 -19.65 -2.40
N ASP A 134 1.47 -19.96 -2.88
CA ASP A 134 0.99 -21.34 -2.90
C ASP A 134 2.07 -22.19 -3.59
N THR A 135 3.07 -22.66 -2.84
CA THR A 135 3.99 -23.70 -3.31
C THR A 135 3.23 -25.01 -3.22
N ASP A 136 2.34 -25.21 -4.18
CA ASP A 136 1.84 -26.54 -4.53
C ASP A 136 2.48 -27.07 -5.82
N ASP A 137 3.58 -26.46 -6.29
CA ASP A 137 4.35 -26.96 -7.43
C ASP A 137 5.86 -27.05 -7.09
N ASP A 138 6.32 -28.31 -7.04
CA ASP A 138 7.70 -28.80 -7.16
C ASP A 138 8.74 -28.42 -6.08
N TYR A 139 8.58 -29.02 -4.89
CA TYR A 139 9.74 -29.35 -4.03
C TYR A 139 10.53 -30.50 -4.66
N ASP A 140 11.62 -30.18 -5.35
CA ASP A 140 12.65 -31.15 -5.70
C ASP A 140 13.95 -30.82 -4.94
N GLY A 141 14.25 -31.65 -3.94
CA GLY A 141 15.61 -32.06 -3.55
C GLY A 141 16.55 -31.07 -2.85
N ASP A 142 16.93 -31.43 -1.62
CA ASP A 142 18.16 -31.05 -0.89
C ASP A 142 18.33 -29.61 -0.37
N CYS A 143 17.81 -29.39 0.85
CA CYS A 143 18.28 -28.35 1.78
C CYS A 143 18.98 -28.97 3.00
N GLU A 144 19.83 -29.99 2.81
CA GLU A 144 20.60 -30.56 3.92
C GLU A 144 21.93 -29.84 4.21
N ASN A 145 22.25 -28.71 3.54
CA ASN A 145 23.52 -28.02 3.81
C ASN A 145 23.61 -26.53 3.39
N CYS A 146 22.60 -25.70 3.68
CA CYS A 146 22.72 -24.24 3.51
C CYS A 146 23.15 -23.61 4.85
N ASP A 147 24.30 -22.94 4.88
CA ASP A 147 24.77 -22.05 5.96
C ASP A 147 23.90 -20.76 6.10
N CYS A 148 22.69 -20.79 5.54
CA CYS A 148 21.75 -19.69 5.42
C CYS A 148 20.81 -19.62 6.63
N CYS A 149 20.88 -20.61 7.52
CA CYS A 149 20.14 -20.69 8.78
C CYS A 149 20.96 -20.06 9.94
N GLY A 150 21.43 -18.84 9.74
CA GLY A 150 22.10 -18.04 10.76
C GLY A 150 21.07 -17.34 11.65
N ASN A 151 20.98 -17.80 12.89
CA ASN A 151 20.18 -17.29 14.01
C ASN A 151 19.91 -15.76 14.00
N ASP A 152 18.65 -15.39 13.78
CA ASP A 152 18.00 -14.25 14.42
C ASP A 152 16.56 -14.63 14.79
N THR A 153 16.16 -14.26 16.00
CA THR A 153 15.07 -14.87 16.77
C THR A 153 13.70 -14.32 16.40
N TYR A 154 13.05 -14.88 15.37
CA TYR A 154 11.59 -15.01 15.30
C TYR A 154 11.24 -16.33 14.62
N TYR A 155 11.35 -17.41 15.41
CA TYR A 155 10.82 -18.72 15.05
C TYR A 155 9.28 -18.63 15.01
N PHE A 156 8.69 -18.45 13.83
CA PHE A 156 7.34 -18.97 13.57
C PHE A 156 7.48 -20.50 13.46
N ASP A 157 7.20 -21.19 14.55
CA ASP A 157 7.16 -22.64 14.56
C ASP A 157 5.90 -23.12 13.79
N VAL A 158 6.05 -23.33 12.48
CA VAL A 158 5.02 -23.93 11.60
C VAL A 158 4.73 -25.40 12.01
N LYS A 159 5.36 -25.95 13.06
CA LYS A 159 5.03 -27.29 13.59
C LYS A 159 3.94 -27.32 14.66
N SER A 160 3.49 -26.20 15.23
CA SER A 160 2.37 -26.20 16.19
C SER A 160 1.12 -25.56 15.58
N GLY A 161 0.31 -26.35 14.88
CA GLY A 161 -0.94 -25.94 14.25
C GLY A 161 -2.04 -25.55 15.24
N THR A 162 -1.91 -24.38 15.87
CA THR A 162 -2.96 -23.78 16.71
C THR A 162 -3.37 -22.43 16.12
N TYR A 163 -4.60 -22.34 15.64
CA TYR A 163 -5.20 -21.14 15.04
C TYR A 163 -6.15 -20.50 16.04
N GLU A 164 -6.33 -19.17 16.02
CA GLU A 164 -7.25 -18.47 16.92
C GLU A 164 -8.14 -17.48 16.16
N ILE A 165 -9.45 -17.50 16.43
CA ILE A 165 -10.42 -16.49 15.97
C ILE A 165 -11.03 -15.85 17.21
N ASN A 166 -10.99 -14.51 17.30
CA ASN A 166 -11.55 -13.75 18.43
C ASN A 166 -11.08 -14.26 19.81
N GLY A 167 -9.79 -14.65 19.91
CA GLY A 167 -9.19 -15.18 21.13
C GLY A 167 -9.60 -16.62 21.48
N LYS A 168 -10.26 -17.35 20.58
CA LYS A 168 -10.62 -18.76 20.75
C LYS A 168 -9.81 -19.63 19.80
N LYS A 169 -9.21 -20.70 20.33
CA LYS A 169 -8.53 -21.72 19.51
C LYS A 169 -9.50 -22.44 18.57
N VAL A 170 -9.12 -22.54 17.31
CA VAL A 170 -9.87 -23.15 16.22
C VAL A 170 -8.97 -24.06 15.38
N SER A 171 -9.60 -24.94 14.61
CA SER A 171 -8.93 -25.78 13.62
C SER A 171 -8.59 -25.00 12.35
N LYS A 172 -7.68 -25.53 11.53
CA LYS A 172 -7.33 -24.96 10.21
C LYS A 172 -8.57 -24.78 9.33
N LYS A 173 -9.48 -25.76 9.37
CA LYS A 173 -10.72 -25.73 8.59
C LYS A 173 -11.64 -24.59 9.03
N GLU A 174 -11.85 -24.44 10.34
CA GLU A 174 -12.67 -23.35 10.88
C GLU A 174 -12.06 -21.97 10.59
N LEU A 175 -10.73 -21.87 10.56
CA LEU A 175 -10.06 -20.64 10.11
C LEU A 175 -10.34 -20.34 8.64
N LEU A 176 -10.18 -21.33 7.75
CA LEU A 176 -10.43 -21.16 6.32
C LEU A 176 -11.89 -20.83 6.02
N ASP A 177 -12.84 -21.48 6.71
CA ASP A 177 -14.26 -21.21 6.56
C ASP A 177 -14.59 -19.76 7.01
N TYR A 178 -14.00 -19.31 8.14
CA TYR A 178 -14.16 -17.94 8.64
C TYR A 178 -13.57 -16.88 7.69
N LEU A 179 -12.38 -17.13 7.15
CA LEU A 179 -11.74 -16.23 6.19
C LEU A 179 -12.54 -16.16 4.88
N GLY A 180 -13.05 -17.30 4.39
CA GLY A 180 -13.92 -17.34 3.22
C GLY A 180 -15.19 -16.50 3.39
N GLU A 181 -15.86 -16.61 4.54
CA GLU A 181 -17.05 -15.80 4.85
C GLU A 181 -16.71 -14.30 4.87
N LYS A 182 -15.54 -13.90 5.39
CA LYS A 182 -15.10 -12.50 5.38
C LYS A 182 -14.73 -11.97 4.01
N ILE A 183 -14.13 -12.79 3.16
CA ILE A 183 -13.85 -12.44 1.77
C ILE A 183 -15.14 -12.26 0.97
N ASP A 184 -16.14 -13.11 1.19
CA ASP A 184 -17.46 -12.97 0.55
C ASP A 184 -18.18 -11.70 1.02
N GLU A 185 -18.17 -11.40 2.32
CA GLU A 185 -18.69 -10.15 2.87
C GLU A 185 -18.01 -8.92 2.24
N MET A 186 -16.68 -8.93 2.14
CA MET A 186 -15.91 -7.85 1.50
C MET A 186 -16.25 -7.71 0.01
N SER A 187 -16.47 -8.83 -0.70
CA SER A 187 -16.84 -8.83 -2.10
C SER A 187 -18.20 -8.18 -2.36
N GLU A 188 -19.17 -8.42 -1.48
CA GLU A 188 -20.49 -7.75 -1.53
C GLU A 188 -20.39 -6.26 -1.21
N TRP A 189 -19.57 -5.89 -0.22
CA TRP A 189 -19.27 -4.48 0.07
C TRP A 189 -18.64 -3.77 -1.13
N ASN A 190 -17.71 -4.43 -1.83
CA ASN A 190 -17.04 -3.87 -3.00
C ASN A 190 -18.00 -3.63 -4.17
N LYS A 191 -18.95 -4.55 -4.41
CA LYS A 191 -20.03 -4.35 -5.40
C LYS A 191 -20.91 -3.15 -5.06
N SER A 192 -21.28 -3.01 -3.78
CA SER A 192 -22.07 -1.87 -3.30
C SER A 192 -21.33 -0.55 -3.49
N PHE A 193 -20.05 -0.51 -3.12
CA PHE A 193 -19.18 0.65 -3.31
C PHE A 193 -19.04 1.03 -4.79
N SER A 194 -18.83 0.04 -5.66
CA SER A 194 -18.73 0.25 -7.11
C SER A 194 -20.02 0.86 -7.69
N SER A 195 -21.18 0.42 -7.20
CA SER A 195 -22.48 1.00 -7.61
C SER A 195 -22.59 2.47 -7.19
N ILE A 196 -22.25 2.78 -5.94
CA ILE A 196 -22.30 4.15 -5.41
C ILE A 196 -21.33 5.06 -6.18
N LEU A 197 -20.13 4.57 -6.48
CA LEU A 197 -19.14 5.33 -7.24
C LEU A 197 -19.65 5.66 -8.66
N SER A 198 -20.30 4.69 -9.32
CA SER A 198 -20.88 4.90 -10.66
C SER A 198 -21.99 5.97 -10.66
N GLU A 199 -22.81 6.01 -9.60
CA GLU A 199 -23.85 7.03 -9.43
C GLU A 199 -23.25 8.40 -9.17
N TYR A 200 -22.22 8.47 -8.32
CA TYR A 200 -21.49 9.70 -8.04
C TYR A 200 -20.87 10.29 -9.32
N GLU A 201 -20.21 9.47 -10.15
CA GLU A 201 -19.62 9.89 -11.42
C GLU A 201 -20.69 10.44 -12.39
N ALA A 202 -21.86 9.80 -12.45
CA ALA A 202 -22.97 10.26 -13.28
C ALA A 202 -23.50 11.63 -12.83
N ILE A 203 -23.61 11.85 -11.51
CA ILE A 203 -24.01 13.14 -10.93
C ILE A 203 -22.95 14.20 -11.22
N HIS A 204 -21.68 13.89 -10.97
CA HIS A 204 -20.55 14.80 -11.19
C HIS A 204 -20.47 15.25 -12.66
N ASN A 205 -20.62 14.31 -13.60
CA ASN A 205 -20.64 14.61 -15.03
C ASN A 205 -21.85 15.47 -15.44
N SER A 206 -23.01 15.26 -14.79
CA SER A 206 -24.20 16.08 -15.01
C SER A 206 -23.99 17.51 -14.53
N ILE A 207 -23.38 17.69 -13.36
CA ILE A 207 -23.01 19.01 -12.81
C ILE A 207 -22.03 19.75 -13.73
N LYS A 208 -20.99 19.07 -14.22
CA LYS A 208 -20.04 19.64 -15.20
C LYS A 208 -20.73 20.16 -16.46
N ARG A 209 -21.74 19.44 -16.97
CA ARG A 209 -22.53 19.88 -18.15
C ARG A 209 -23.37 21.11 -17.85
N ILE A 210 -23.94 21.22 -16.65
CA ILE A 210 -24.72 22.38 -16.21
C ILE A 210 -23.84 23.63 -16.16
N TYR A 211 -22.65 23.55 -15.56
CA TYR A 211 -21.71 24.68 -15.54
C TYR A 211 -21.29 25.13 -16.94
N LYS A 212 -21.03 24.17 -17.84
CA LYS A 212 -20.71 24.48 -19.25
C LYS A 212 -21.87 25.15 -19.99
N LEU A 213 -23.13 24.84 -19.64
CA LEU A 213 -24.31 25.50 -20.18
C LEU A 213 -24.52 26.91 -19.60
N ASP A 214 -24.24 27.12 -18.31
CA ASP A 214 -24.29 28.45 -17.67
C ASP A 214 -23.29 29.41 -18.33
N ASP A 215 -22.07 28.95 -18.60
CA ASP A 215 -21.04 29.73 -19.29
C ASP A 215 -21.45 30.14 -20.72
N LEU A 216 -22.22 29.29 -21.41
CA LEU A 216 -22.74 29.57 -22.76
C LEU A 216 -23.91 30.56 -22.77
N LEU A 217 -24.67 30.64 -21.67
CA LEU A 217 -25.84 31.52 -21.52
C LEU A 217 -25.49 32.91 -20.99
N ARG A 218 -24.22 33.18 -20.67
CA ARG A 218 -23.71 34.48 -20.20
C ARG A 218 -23.26 35.44 -21.32
N PHE A 219 -23.58 35.15 -22.58
CA PHE A 219 -23.42 36.03 -23.74
C PHE A 219 -24.78 36.54 -24.23
#